data_AF-A0A395SYW5-F1
#
_entry.id   AF-A0A395SYW5-F1
#
_cell.length_a   1.000
_cell.length_b   1.000
_cell.length_c   1.000
_cell.angle_alpha   90.00
_cell.angle_beta   90.00
_cell.angle_gamma   90.00
#
_symmetry.space_group_name_H-M   'P 1'
#
loop_
_entity.id
_entity.type
_entity.pdbx_description
1 polymer ?
#
loop_
_entity_poly.entity_id
_entity_poly.type
_entity_poly.pdbx_seq_one_letter_code
_entity_poly.pdbx_strand_id
1 'polypeptide(L)'
;MPKPKNKTCKPGKVEVSAPPPQAPPSWPAFKPPLPVVDLSPEPHPLTSKVVLVPSFFPRSLCRDYVAFLKTLPLQTTPGRPKRGDAVRVNDRFQVDSQDFATRLWEQTGLKKALLEGDVEAKWYSAMANN
;
A
#
# COMPACT_ATOMS: atom_id res chain seq x y z
N MET A 1 -11.04 45.71 41.77
CA MET A 1 -11.75 44.93 40.72
C MET A 1 -11.70 45.74 39.41
N PRO A 2 -11.69 45.15 38.19
CA PRO A 2 -11.34 43.80 37.74
C PRO A 2 -10.25 43.77 36.63
N LYS A 3 -9.65 42.60 36.39
CA LYS A 3 -8.72 42.28 35.28
C LYS A 3 -9.50 41.88 34.01
N PRO A 4 -8.95 42.09 32.79
CA PRO A 4 -9.21 41.20 31.67
C PRO A 4 -8.00 40.28 31.40
N LYS A 5 -8.27 38.98 31.45
CA LYS A 5 -7.42 37.89 30.96
C LYS A 5 -7.65 37.77 29.45
N ASN A 6 -6.62 37.57 28.65
CA ASN A 6 -6.77 36.86 27.38
C ASN A 6 -5.66 35.82 27.24
N LYS A 7 -6.04 34.57 27.52
CA LYS A 7 -5.27 33.36 27.20
C LYS A 7 -5.37 33.13 25.70
N THR A 8 -4.27 33.29 24.97
CA THR A 8 -4.13 32.73 23.62
C THR A 8 -3.66 31.29 23.74
N CYS A 9 -4.60 30.35 23.61
CA CYS A 9 -4.31 28.94 23.35
C CYS A 9 -3.75 28.81 21.92
N LYS A 10 -2.46 28.49 21.80
CA LYS A 10 -1.87 28.03 20.55
C LYS A 10 -2.44 26.64 20.20
N PRO A 11 -2.70 26.32 18.92
CA PRO A 11 -3.17 24.99 18.55
C PRO A 11 -2.05 23.98 18.82
N GLY A 12 -2.35 23.00 19.66
CA GLY A 12 -1.46 21.87 19.91
C GLY A 12 -1.24 21.13 18.59
N LYS A 13 -0.01 21.20 18.09
CA LYS A 13 0.54 20.25 17.13
C LYS A 13 0.47 18.90 17.84
N VAL A 14 -0.49 18.05 17.46
CA VAL A 14 -0.49 16.65 17.86
C VAL A 14 0.68 16.03 17.11
N GLU A 15 1.86 16.15 17.70
CA GLU A 15 3.04 15.45 17.29
C GLU A 15 2.75 13.98 17.60
N VAL A 16 2.30 13.24 16.56
CA VAL A 16 2.28 11.80 16.60
C VAL A 16 3.73 11.40 16.79
N SER A 17 4.12 11.13 18.03
CA SER A 17 5.41 10.58 18.39
C SER A 17 5.63 9.36 17.50
N ALA A 18 6.55 9.48 16.55
CA ALA A 18 6.92 8.37 15.69
C ALA A 18 7.37 7.22 16.61
N PRO A 19 6.76 6.03 16.52
CA PRO A 19 7.28 4.89 17.25
C PRO A 19 8.76 4.68 16.88
N PRO A 20 9.59 4.17 17.81
CA PRO A 20 11.00 3.91 17.54
C PRO A 20 11.15 3.05 16.27
N PRO A 21 12.28 3.18 15.52
CA PRO A 21 12.49 2.44 14.28
C PRO A 21 12.22 0.96 14.50
N GLN A 22 11.10 0.47 13.99
CA GLN A 22 10.75 -0.94 14.10
C GLN A 22 11.66 -1.70 13.15
N ALA A 23 12.39 -2.68 13.69
CA ALA A 23 13.14 -3.60 12.83
C ALA A 23 12.18 -4.20 11.79
N PRO A 24 12.60 -4.34 10.52
CA PRO A 24 11.77 -4.94 9.49
C PRO A 24 11.28 -6.32 9.95
N PRO A 25 9.97 -6.61 9.83
CA PRO A 25 9.47 -7.91 10.22
C PRO A 25 9.97 -8.98 9.23
N SER A 26 9.96 -10.23 9.66
CA SER A 26 10.32 -11.36 8.80
C SER A 26 9.22 -11.64 7.76
N TRP A 27 9.28 -10.92 6.64
CA TRP A 27 8.33 -11.07 5.54
C TRP A 27 8.27 -12.52 5.02
N PRO A 28 7.07 -13.04 4.66
CA PRO A 28 6.95 -14.36 4.06
C PRO A 28 7.87 -14.54 2.84
N ALA A 29 8.50 -15.72 2.77
CA ALA A 29 9.38 -16.07 1.67
C ALA A 29 8.59 -16.32 0.38
N PHE A 30 9.15 -15.95 -0.77
CA PHE A 30 8.59 -16.24 -2.08
C PHE A 30 8.83 -17.72 -2.43
N LYS A 31 7.93 -18.59 -1.94
CA LYS A 31 7.96 -20.03 -2.18
C LYS A 31 6.63 -20.50 -2.80
N PRO A 32 6.66 -21.15 -3.97
CA PRO A 32 7.83 -21.38 -4.84
C PRO A 32 8.45 -20.06 -5.37
N PRO A 33 9.64 -20.09 -5.99
CA PRO A 33 10.18 -18.93 -6.69
C PRO A 33 9.14 -18.32 -7.63
N LEU A 34 9.10 -16.99 -7.67
CA LEU A 34 8.14 -16.24 -8.47
C LEU A 34 8.81 -15.74 -9.78
N PRO A 35 8.00 -15.43 -10.80
CA PRO A 35 6.56 -15.65 -10.87
C PRO A 35 6.21 -17.13 -11.15
N VAL A 36 5.06 -17.59 -10.65
CA VAL A 36 4.57 -18.97 -10.92
C VAL A 36 3.95 -19.08 -12.33
N VAL A 37 3.40 -17.98 -12.82
CA VAL A 37 2.85 -17.81 -14.16
C VAL A 37 3.35 -16.50 -14.73
N ASP A 38 3.51 -16.40 -16.05
CA ASP A 38 3.95 -15.14 -16.65
C ASP A 38 2.98 -14.00 -16.32
N LEU A 39 3.55 -12.89 -15.85
CA LEU A 39 2.79 -11.69 -15.51
C LEU A 39 2.55 -10.87 -16.77
N SER A 40 1.32 -10.92 -17.29
CA SER A 40 0.88 -10.10 -18.41
C SER A 40 -0.05 -9.00 -17.89
N PRO A 41 0.29 -7.71 -18.09
CA PRO A 41 -0.63 -6.62 -17.80
C PRO A 41 -1.92 -6.76 -18.65
N GLU A 42 -3.08 -6.45 -18.11
CA GLU A 42 -4.37 -6.55 -18.81
C GLU A 42 -5.20 -5.29 -18.57
N PRO A 43 -5.95 -4.75 -19.55
CA PRO A 43 -6.82 -3.61 -19.32
C PRO A 43 -7.97 -3.98 -18.37
N HIS A 44 -8.40 -3.05 -17.52
CA HIS A 44 -9.57 -3.28 -16.68
C HIS A 44 -10.87 -3.33 -17.52
N PRO A 45 -11.78 -4.31 -17.30
CA PRO A 45 -12.93 -4.53 -18.17
C PRO A 45 -13.96 -3.39 -18.21
N LEU A 46 -13.94 -2.52 -17.20
CA LEU A 46 -14.88 -1.39 -17.05
C LEU A 46 -14.26 0.00 -17.24
N THR A 47 -12.93 0.12 -17.41
CA THR A 47 -12.28 1.43 -17.55
C THR A 47 -10.91 1.32 -18.21
N SER A 48 -10.57 2.27 -19.08
CA SER A 48 -9.21 2.43 -19.64
C SER A 48 -8.18 2.91 -18.63
N LYS A 49 -8.62 3.51 -17.53
CA LYS A 49 -7.71 4.20 -16.60
C LYS A 49 -7.11 3.27 -15.55
N VAL A 50 -7.17 1.96 -15.77
CA VAL A 50 -6.65 0.94 -14.85
C VAL A 50 -6.12 -0.22 -15.67
N VAL A 51 -4.91 -0.66 -15.33
CA VAL A 51 -4.30 -1.91 -15.83
C VAL A 51 -4.15 -2.86 -14.65
N LEU A 52 -4.46 -4.12 -14.89
CA LEU A 52 -4.43 -5.22 -13.94
C LEU A 52 -3.20 -6.09 -14.20
N VAL A 53 -2.63 -6.67 -13.14
CA VAL A 53 -1.63 -7.73 -13.24
C VAL A 53 -2.20 -8.94 -12.48
N PRO A 54 -2.97 -9.81 -13.16
CA PRO A 54 -3.62 -10.94 -12.51
C PRO A 54 -2.57 -11.95 -12.01
N SER A 55 -2.95 -12.73 -10.99
CA SER A 55 -2.12 -13.84 -10.47
C SER A 55 -0.71 -13.44 -10.01
N PHE A 56 -0.51 -12.17 -9.62
CA PHE A 56 0.79 -11.66 -9.16
C PHE A 56 1.44 -12.53 -8.07
N PHE A 57 0.64 -12.98 -7.10
CA PHE A 57 1.04 -13.98 -6.12
C PHE A 57 0.16 -15.23 -6.20
N PRO A 58 0.75 -16.44 -6.01
CA PRO A 58 -0.04 -17.66 -5.89
C PRO A 58 -0.87 -17.65 -4.61
N ARG A 59 -2.01 -18.36 -4.63
CA ARG A 59 -2.97 -18.39 -3.50
C ARG A 59 -2.33 -18.82 -2.17
N SER A 60 -1.34 -19.72 -2.21
CA SER A 60 -0.58 -20.15 -1.04
C SER A 60 0.15 -18.98 -0.39
N LEU A 61 0.89 -18.21 -1.18
CA LEU A 61 1.63 -17.05 -0.70
C LEU A 61 0.69 -15.95 -0.19
N CYS A 62 -0.43 -15.71 -0.89
CA CYS A 62 -1.45 -14.76 -0.41
C CYS A 62 -1.97 -15.14 0.99
N ARG A 63 -2.26 -16.42 1.23
CA ARG A 63 -2.69 -16.92 2.55
C ARG A 63 -1.62 -16.69 3.61
N ASP A 64 -0.36 -16.97 3.28
CA ASP A 64 0.75 -16.81 4.22
C ASP A 64 0.96 -15.33 4.57
N TYR A 65 0.86 -14.41 3.60
CA TYR A 65 0.85 -12.97 3.84
C TYR A 65 -0.36 -12.54 4.68
N VAL A 66 -1.57 -13.03 4.41
CA VAL A 66 -2.74 -12.69 5.25
C VAL A 66 -2.57 -13.16 6.68
N ALA A 67 -2.02 -14.35 6.92
CA ALA A 67 -1.72 -14.85 8.26
C ALA A 67 -0.65 -14.00 8.96
N PHE A 68 0.41 -13.65 8.24
CA PHE A 68 1.50 -12.81 8.74
C PHE A 68 1.07 -11.36 9.03
N LEU A 69 0.32 -10.70 8.13
CA LEU A 69 -0.09 -9.30 8.30
C LEU A 69 -0.96 -9.11 9.56
N LYS A 70 -1.71 -10.14 9.98
CA LYS A 70 -2.49 -10.15 11.21
C LYS A 70 -1.64 -10.15 12.49
N THR A 71 -0.36 -10.51 12.41
CA THR A 71 0.54 -10.51 13.57
C THR A 71 1.27 -9.17 13.74
N LEU A 72 1.19 -8.28 12.75
CA LEU A 72 1.85 -6.99 12.78
C LEU A 72 1.14 -6.03 13.75
N PRO A 73 1.89 -5.09 14.36
CA PRO A 73 1.32 -4.08 15.25
C PRO A 73 0.60 -2.99 14.45
N LEU A 74 -0.57 -3.32 13.88
CA LEU A 74 -1.34 -2.40 13.07
C LEU A 74 -1.85 -1.23 13.92
N GLN A 75 -1.72 -0.01 13.40
CA GLN A 75 -2.26 1.20 14.00
C GLN A 75 -3.52 1.62 13.27
N THR A 76 -4.67 1.60 13.95
CA THR A 76 -5.88 2.22 13.43
C THR A 76 -5.61 3.71 13.23
N THR A 77 -5.82 4.21 12.00
CA THR A 77 -5.59 5.62 11.70
C THR A 77 -6.44 6.48 12.66
N PRO A 78 -5.86 7.35 13.49
CA PRO A 78 -6.64 8.04 14.51
C PRO A 78 -7.50 9.13 13.85
N GLY A 79 -8.77 9.15 14.21
CA GLY A 79 -9.61 10.31 13.96
C GLY A 79 -11.07 10.02 14.21
N ARG A 80 -11.63 10.63 15.26
CA ARG A 80 -13.07 10.91 15.25
C ARG A 80 -13.28 11.85 14.06
N PRO A 81 -13.98 11.43 12.99
CA PRO A 81 -14.15 12.25 11.81
C PRO A 81 -14.78 13.58 12.23
N LYS A 82 -14.27 14.71 11.70
CA LYS A 82 -14.98 15.98 11.85
C LYS A 82 -16.25 15.92 11.00
N ARG A 83 -17.22 16.79 11.31
CA ARG A 83 -18.41 16.92 10.48
C ARG A 83 -17.99 17.31 9.06
N GLY A 84 -18.28 16.44 8.08
CA GLY A 84 -17.88 16.62 6.69
C GLY A 84 -16.63 15.84 6.26
N ASP A 85 -15.88 15.27 7.20
CA ASP A 85 -14.70 14.45 6.88
C ASP A 85 -15.09 12.98 6.69
N ALA A 86 -14.39 12.29 5.79
CA ALA A 86 -14.52 10.85 5.61
C ALA A 86 -14.01 10.10 6.85
N VAL A 87 -14.77 9.10 7.29
CA VAL A 87 -14.34 8.21 8.38
C VAL A 87 -13.15 7.38 7.90
N ARG A 88 -12.02 7.44 8.60
CA ARG A 88 -10.84 6.60 8.33
C ARG A 88 -10.86 5.43 9.28
N VAL A 89 -11.21 4.25 8.77
CA VAL A 89 -11.31 3.00 9.55
C VAL A 89 -10.18 2.02 9.25
N ASN A 90 -9.20 2.41 8.42
CA ASN A 90 -8.14 1.49 8.01
C ASN A 90 -7.04 1.41 9.06
N ASP A 91 -6.73 0.17 9.42
CA ASP A 91 -5.52 -0.22 10.13
C ASP A 91 -4.30 -0.10 9.21
N ARG A 92 -3.22 0.49 9.71
CA ARG A 92 -2.01 0.78 8.95
C ARG A 92 -0.78 0.21 9.65
N PHE A 93 0.12 -0.33 8.85
CA PHE A 93 1.48 -0.66 9.26
C PHE A 93 2.44 -0.06 8.25
N GLN A 94 3.51 0.55 8.73
CA GLN A 94 4.53 1.18 7.90
C GLN A 94 5.90 0.85 8.47
N VAL A 95 6.78 0.35 7.60
CA VAL A 95 8.16 0.05 7.92
C VAL A 95 9.01 0.29 6.68
N ASP A 96 10.24 0.72 6.87
CA ASP A 96 11.24 0.79 5.80
C ASP A 96 11.99 -0.54 5.74
N SER A 97 11.97 -1.19 4.58
CA SER A 97 12.58 -2.51 4.38
C SER A 97 13.18 -2.61 2.99
N GLN A 98 14.42 -2.16 2.86
CA GLN A 98 15.18 -2.18 1.61
C GLN A 98 15.30 -3.59 1.01
N ASP A 99 15.56 -4.60 1.85
CA ASP A 99 15.63 -6.00 1.40
C ASP A 99 14.30 -6.43 0.77
N PHE A 100 13.18 -6.23 1.47
CA PHE A 100 11.88 -6.62 0.96
C PHE A 100 11.51 -5.87 -0.33
N ALA A 101 11.77 -4.56 -0.39
CA ALA A 101 11.55 -3.77 -1.60
C ALA A 101 12.36 -4.31 -2.80
N THR A 102 13.64 -4.63 -2.56
CA THR A 102 14.51 -5.21 -3.58
C THR A 102 14.00 -6.58 -4.05
N ARG A 103 13.63 -7.47 -3.11
CA ARG A 103 13.06 -8.78 -3.45
C ARG A 103 11.75 -8.63 -4.21
N LEU A 104 10.85 -7.74 -3.79
CA LEU A 104 9.58 -7.49 -4.46
C LEU A 104 9.79 -7.03 -5.90
N TRP A 105 10.76 -6.15 -6.14
CA TRP A 105 11.07 -5.65 -7.48
C TRP A 105 11.73 -6.70 -8.38
N GLU A 106 12.78 -7.36 -7.88
CA GLU A 106 13.65 -8.22 -8.69
C GLU A 106 13.16 -9.67 -8.78
N GLN A 107 12.46 -10.20 -7.77
CA GLN A 107 12.18 -11.64 -7.66
C GLN A 107 10.73 -12.03 -7.96
N THR A 108 9.82 -11.08 -8.14
CA THR A 108 8.40 -11.39 -8.38
C THR A 108 8.01 -11.39 -9.85
N GLY A 109 8.91 -10.96 -10.73
CA GLY A 109 8.59 -10.64 -12.13
C GLY A 109 7.99 -9.25 -12.34
N LEU A 110 7.76 -8.46 -11.27
CA LEU A 110 7.20 -7.11 -11.35
C LEU A 110 8.02 -6.18 -12.27
N LYS A 111 9.34 -6.16 -12.09
CA LYS A 111 10.26 -5.37 -12.93
C LYS A 111 10.07 -5.66 -14.42
N LYS A 112 10.06 -6.94 -14.78
CA LYS A 112 9.84 -7.39 -16.16
C LYS A 112 8.46 -6.95 -16.67
N ALA A 113 7.41 -7.19 -15.89
CA ALA A 113 6.04 -6.87 -16.26
C ALA A 113 5.82 -5.37 -16.52
N LEU A 114 6.52 -4.49 -15.80
CA LEU A 114 6.39 -3.04 -15.97
C LEU A 114 7.33 -2.44 -17.02
N LEU A 115 8.55 -2.98 -17.17
CA LEU A 115 9.54 -2.42 -18.10
C LEU A 115 9.44 -3.00 -19.51
N GLU A 116 9.09 -4.28 -19.63
CA GLU A 116 8.97 -5.00 -20.92
C GLU A 116 7.51 -5.20 -21.33
N GLY A 117 6.58 -5.08 -20.39
CA GLY A 117 5.16 -5.22 -20.67
C GLY A 117 4.58 -4.00 -21.38
N ASP A 118 3.54 -4.23 -22.17
CA ASP A 118 2.81 -3.18 -22.87
C ASP A 118 1.79 -2.47 -21.95
N VAL A 119 2.25 -2.02 -20.78
CA VAL A 119 1.40 -1.35 -19.77
C VAL A 119 0.88 -0.04 -20.33
N GLU A 120 1.73 0.72 -21.03
CA GLU A 120 1.39 2.04 -21.55
C GLU A 120 0.32 1.95 -22.65
N ALA A 121 0.46 1.08 -23.64
CA ALA A 121 -0.59 0.97 -24.65
C ALA A 121 -1.88 0.39 -24.04
N LYS A 122 -1.80 -0.52 -23.08
CA LYS A 122 -3.00 -1.05 -22.38
C LYS A 122 -3.72 0.00 -21.53
N TRP A 123 -2.99 0.99 -21.01
CA TRP A 123 -3.54 2.14 -20.30
C TRP A 123 -4.23 3.14 -21.25
N TYR A 124 -3.75 3.29 -22.49
CA TYR A 124 -4.31 4.22 -23.46
C TYR A 124 -5.26 3.59 -24.51
N SER A 125 -5.33 2.26 -24.59
CA SER A 125 -6.01 1.51 -25.66
C SER A 125 -7.52 1.78 -25.76
N ALA A 126 -8.24 2.09 -24.68
CA ALA A 126 -9.67 2.40 -24.80
C ALA A 126 -9.99 3.84 -25.24
N MET A 127 -8.98 4.66 -25.58
CA MET A 127 -9.21 5.94 -26.25
C MET A 127 -9.31 5.84 -27.77
N ALA A 128 -9.00 4.68 -28.38
CA ALA A 128 -8.98 4.51 -29.83
C ALA A 128 -10.32 4.05 -30.44
N ASN A 129 -11.36 3.79 -29.64
CA ASN A 129 -12.67 3.28 -30.09
C ASN A 129 -13.84 4.22 -29.76
N ASN A 130 -13.71 5.51 -30.00
CA ASN A 130 -14.85 6.44 -29.95
C ASN A 130 -14.80 7.47 -31.07
#